data_AF-A0A5K1U1T0-F1
#
_entry.id   AF-A0A5K1U1T0-F1
#
_cell.length_a   1.000
_cell.length_b   1.000
_cell.length_c   1.000
_cell.angle_alpha   90.00
_cell.angle_beta   90.00
_cell.angle_gamma   90.00
#
_symmetry.space_group_name_H-M   'P 1'
#
loop_
_entity.id
_entity.type
_entity.pdbx_description
1 polymer ?
#
loop_
_entity_poly.entity_id
_entity_poly.type
_entity_poly.pdbx_seq_one_letter_code
_entity_poly.pdbx_strand_id
1 'polypeptide(L)'
;MEKAIKERVEKWKKENSADGKEATNENAYENLTELILDGKKFSAIKSEDVELLNKFTHLEKLSLNQTGIQTLENLPKMETLNVLELTDNHLSTVDVLKYIVETFPNIKTLEIGGNHFKNIKDFEVLKDLKSLSRLGVQFNPFADDPNYRKELFTFLPDIKIIDCYNKEGVEVLSSDEEEDEEYEEDNTLKNFYEADFKEEDEEEDEEFVPNDNEDEEDDELDDDLEDEELDDLGKEDLDKEDLDVETKDTEDPQKEEKTNKRKQSAVETTDETDAKKTKIE
;
A
#
# COMPACT_ATOMS: atom_id res chain seq x y z
N MET A 1 -18.33 -4.60 -9.09
CA MET A 1 -17.76 -4.58 -7.73
C MET A 1 -18.86 -4.80 -6.68
N GLU A 2 -20.09 -4.38 -6.97
CA GLU A 2 -21.34 -4.55 -6.23
C GLU A 2 -21.48 -5.90 -5.54
N LYS A 3 -21.35 -7.01 -6.28
CA LYS A 3 -21.49 -8.35 -5.71
C LYS A 3 -20.48 -8.60 -4.58
N ALA A 4 -19.22 -8.19 -4.76
CA ALA A 4 -18.18 -8.37 -3.76
C ALA A 4 -18.42 -7.49 -2.52
N ILE A 5 -18.89 -6.25 -2.73
CA ILE A 5 -19.31 -5.36 -1.63
C ILE A 5 -20.43 -6.02 -0.82
N LYS A 6 -21.50 -6.49 -1.49
CA LYS A 6 -22.63 -7.17 -0.83
C LYS A 6 -22.18 -8.41 -0.07
N GLU A 7 -21.31 -9.24 -0.66
CA GLU A 7 -20.75 -10.42 0.01
C GLU A 7 -19.96 -10.06 1.28
N ARG A 8 -19.12 -9.02 1.22
CA ARG A 8 -18.34 -8.54 2.38
C ARG A 8 -19.24 -8.01 3.49
N VAL A 9 -20.27 -7.24 3.13
CA VAL A 9 -21.26 -6.71 4.08
C VAL A 9 -22.06 -7.83 4.74
N GLU A 10 -22.51 -8.82 3.97
CA GLU A 10 -23.20 -10.00 4.53
C GLU A 10 -22.29 -10.82 5.45
N LYS A 11 -20.99 -10.92 5.14
CA LYS A 11 -20.00 -11.55 6.02
C LYS A 11 -19.87 -10.76 7.33
N TRP A 12 -19.71 -9.44 7.24
CA TRP A 12 -19.62 -8.55 8.41
C TRP A 12 -20.84 -8.68 9.32
N LYS A 13 -22.05 -8.74 8.75
CA LYS A 13 -23.27 -8.94 9.55
C LYS A 13 -23.27 -10.25 10.31
N LYS A 14 -22.82 -11.34 9.70
CA LYS A 14 -22.74 -12.64 10.38
C LYS A 14 -21.75 -12.61 11.54
N GLU A 15 -20.63 -11.90 11.37
CA GLU A 15 -19.61 -11.70 12.40
C GLU A 15 -20.15 -10.85 13.57
N ASN A 16 -21.01 -9.86 13.28
CA ASN A 16 -21.49 -8.87 14.26
C ASN A 16 -22.91 -9.12 14.79
N SER A 17 -23.64 -10.12 14.28
CA SER A 17 -24.98 -10.50 14.79
C SER A 17 -24.90 -11.47 15.97
N ALA A 18 -23.70 -11.88 16.39
CA ALA A 18 -23.50 -12.83 17.50
C ALA A 18 -23.81 -12.22 18.89
N ASP A 19 -23.79 -10.89 19.03
CA ASP A 19 -23.98 -10.18 20.30
C ASP A 19 -25.43 -9.75 20.61
N GLY A 20 -26.43 -10.40 19.98
CA GLY A 20 -27.85 -10.16 20.28
C GLY A 20 -28.41 -8.81 19.78
N LYS A 21 -27.62 -8.03 19.04
CA LYS A 21 -28.10 -6.89 18.24
C LYS A 21 -28.27 -7.33 16.79
N GLU A 22 -29.47 -7.16 16.22
CA GLU A 22 -29.68 -7.41 14.79
C GLU A 22 -28.92 -6.37 13.97
N ALA A 23 -27.87 -6.80 13.26
CA ALA A 23 -27.19 -5.96 12.29
C ALA A 23 -28.08 -5.75 11.05
N THR A 24 -28.68 -4.57 10.92
CA THR A 24 -29.46 -4.21 9.73
C THR A 24 -28.54 -3.91 8.54
N ASN A 25 -29.11 -3.79 7.33
CA ASN A 25 -28.38 -3.37 6.14
C ASN A 25 -27.69 -2.02 6.35
N GLU A 26 -28.44 -0.99 6.72
CA GLU A 26 -27.94 0.39 6.86
C GLU A 26 -26.80 0.47 7.89
N ASN A 27 -26.98 -0.16 9.05
CA ASN A 27 -25.98 -0.19 10.11
C ASN A 27 -24.68 -0.91 9.69
N ALA A 28 -24.78 -1.89 8.78
CA ALA A 28 -23.61 -2.63 8.32
C ALA A 28 -22.72 -1.85 7.34
N TYR A 29 -23.32 -1.01 6.48
CA TYR A 29 -22.51 -0.13 5.62
C TYR A 29 -21.87 0.99 6.44
N GLU A 30 -22.60 1.56 7.39
CA GLU A 30 -22.11 2.68 8.20
C GLU A 30 -21.03 2.28 9.19
N ASN A 31 -21.12 1.11 9.84
CA ASN A 31 -20.13 0.68 10.85
C ASN A 31 -18.89 -0.03 10.28
N LEU A 32 -18.89 -0.36 8.99
CA LEU A 32 -17.77 -1.09 8.41
C LEU A 32 -16.61 -0.12 8.16
N THR A 33 -15.52 -0.31 8.90
CA THR A 33 -14.29 0.48 8.80
C THR A 33 -13.32 -0.07 7.75
N GLU A 34 -13.41 -1.37 7.42
CA GLU A 34 -12.51 -2.02 6.47
C GLU A 34 -13.23 -2.80 5.36
N LEU A 35 -13.04 -2.34 4.12
CA LEU A 35 -13.59 -2.93 2.90
C LEU A 35 -12.47 -3.60 2.10
N ILE A 36 -12.39 -4.92 2.19
CA ILE A 36 -11.42 -5.76 1.48
C ILE A 36 -12.12 -6.45 0.32
N LEU A 37 -11.66 -6.17 -0.90
CA LEU A 37 -12.24 -6.66 -2.16
C LEU A 37 -11.21 -7.39 -3.03
N ASP A 38 -10.15 -7.89 -2.42
CA ASP A 38 -8.98 -8.47 -3.06
C ASP A 38 -9.28 -9.68 -3.95
N GLY A 39 -8.49 -9.81 -5.02
CA GLY A 39 -8.57 -10.92 -5.97
C GLY A 39 -9.85 -10.95 -6.83
N LYS A 40 -10.73 -9.96 -6.69
CA LYS A 40 -11.95 -9.84 -7.49
C LYS A 40 -11.68 -8.99 -8.72
N LYS A 41 -11.91 -9.54 -9.92
CA LYS A 41 -11.69 -8.81 -11.17
C LYS A 41 -12.70 -7.67 -11.34
N PHE A 42 -12.22 -6.44 -11.49
CA PHE A 42 -13.04 -5.26 -11.78
C PHE A 42 -12.59 -4.59 -13.09
N SER A 43 -13.47 -4.52 -14.09
CA SER A 43 -13.16 -3.88 -15.37
C SER A 43 -13.37 -2.36 -15.34
N ALA A 44 -14.30 -1.88 -14.51
CA ALA A 44 -14.61 -0.47 -14.28
C ALA A 44 -15.46 -0.35 -13.01
N ILE A 45 -15.49 0.86 -12.43
CA ILE A 45 -16.37 1.22 -11.31
C ILE A 45 -17.63 1.84 -11.92
N LYS A 46 -18.76 1.13 -11.76
CA LYS A 46 -20.05 1.51 -12.33
C LYS A 46 -20.85 2.36 -11.35
N SER A 47 -21.86 3.07 -11.85
CA SER A 47 -22.74 3.89 -11.02
C SER A 47 -23.38 3.12 -9.86
N GLU A 48 -23.74 1.85 -10.04
CA GLU A 48 -24.29 1.03 -8.95
C GLU A 48 -23.25 0.74 -7.85
N ASP A 49 -21.96 0.64 -8.23
CA ASP A 49 -20.87 0.50 -7.27
C ASP A 49 -20.72 1.79 -6.45
N VAL A 50 -20.80 2.96 -7.10
CA VAL A 50 -20.70 4.28 -6.45
C VAL A 50 -21.82 4.50 -5.43
N GLU A 51 -23.06 4.15 -5.77
CA GLU A 51 -24.21 4.25 -4.86
C GLU A 51 -24.04 3.41 -3.58
N LEU A 52 -23.35 2.27 -3.68
CA LEU A 52 -23.02 1.45 -2.52
C LEU A 52 -21.82 2.02 -1.75
N LEU A 53 -20.79 2.46 -2.45
CA LEU A 53 -19.59 3.03 -1.85
C LEU A 53 -19.91 4.30 -1.03
N ASN A 54 -20.87 5.11 -1.48
CA ASN A 54 -21.36 6.29 -0.75
C ASN A 54 -22.01 5.97 0.61
N LYS A 55 -22.35 4.71 0.89
CA LYS A 55 -22.97 4.30 2.16
C LYS A 55 -21.95 4.06 3.27
N PHE A 56 -20.66 3.91 2.93
CA PHE A 56 -19.62 3.69 3.91
C PHE A 56 -19.13 5.03 4.46
N THR A 57 -19.73 5.47 5.56
CA THR A 57 -19.47 6.78 6.17
C THR A 57 -18.29 6.80 7.14
N HIS A 58 -17.85 5.63 7.62
CA HIS A 58 -16.73 5.48 8.56
C HIS A 58 -15.62 4.58 7.99
N LEU A 59 -15.49 4.48 6.66
CA LEU A 59 -14.50 3.60 6.05
C LEU A 59 -13.09 4.17 6.26
N GLU A 60 -12.23 3.42 6.91
CA GLU A 60 -10.84 3.78 7.20
C GLU A 60 -9.86 3.05 6.28
N LYS A 61 -10.20 1.83 5.84
CA LYS A 61 -9.38 1.00 4.96
C LYS A 61 -10.14 0.51 3.74
N LEU A 62 -9.57 0.72 2.56
CA LEU A 62 -10.04 0.17 1.30
C LEU A 62 -8.92 -0.62 0.65
N SER A 63 -9.17 -1.90 0.42
CA SER A 63 -8.23 -2.81 -0.22
C SER A 63 -8.81 -3.38 -1.51
N LEU A 64 -8.10 -3.14 -2.61
CA LEU A 64 -8.43 -3.52 -3.98
C LEU A 64 -7.25 -4.25 -4.63
N ASN A 65 -6.52 -5.05 -3.86
CA ASN A 65 -5.33 -5.74 -4.34
C ASN A 65 -5.71 -6.82 -5.37
N GLN A 66 -4.89 -6.97 -6.42
CA GLN A 66 -5.08 -8.01 -7.43
C GLN A 66 -6.46 -7.99 -8.11
N THR A 67 -7.07 -6.81 -8.22
CA THR A 67 -8.39 -6.64 -8.86
C THR A 67 -8.31 -6.38 -10.36
N GLY A 68 -7.12 -6.07 -10.86
CA GLY A 68 -6.86 -5.75 -12.28
C GLY A 68 -7.40 -4.38 -12.68
N ILE A 69 -7.64 -3.49 -11.72
CA ILE A 69 -8.18 -2.16 -11.98
C ILE A 69 -7.17 -1.30 -12.74
N GLN A 70 -7.67 -0.50 -13.69
CA GLN A 70 -6.86 0.39 -14.55
C GLN A 70 -7.08 1.87 -14.25
N THR A 71 -8.21 2.21 -13.62
CA THR A 71 -8.60 3.58 -13.27
C THR A 71 -9.40 3.57 -11.97
N LEU A 72 -9.27 4.63 -11.18
CA LEU A 72 -10.05 4.86 -9.96
C LEU A 72 -11.24 5.79 -10.20
N GLU A 73 -11.46 6.22 -11.44
CA GLU A 73 -12.59 7.06 -11.82
C GLU A 73 -13.91 6.51 -11.26
N ASN A 74 -14.73 7.43 -10.75
CA ASN A 74 -16.02 7.20 -10.10
C ASN A 74 -15.97 6.71 -8.65
N LEU A 75 -14.81 6.42 -8.04
CA LEU A 75 -14.77 6.26 -6.58
C LEU A 75 -15.26 7.55 -5.91
N PRO A 76 -16.22 7.47 -4.98
CA PRO A 76 -16.67 8.66 -4.28
C PRO A 76 -15.55 9.18 -3.38
N LYS A 77 -15.62 10.48 -3.07
CA LYS A 77 -14.71 11.08 -2.09
C LYS A 77 -14.91 10.42 -0.73
N MET A 78 -13.84 9.93 -0.11
CA MET A 78 -13.88 9.26 1.19
C MET A 78 -12.90 9.97 2.14
N GLU A 79 -13.43 10.90 2.94
CA GLU A 79 -12.60 11.72 3.84
C GLU A 79 -12.13 10.95 5.09
N THR A 80 -12.78 9.83 5.43
CA THR A 80 -12.40 8.98 6.56
C THR A 80 -11.31 7.96 6.21
N LEU A 81 -10.96 7.83 4.93
CA LEU A 81 -10.05 6.78 4.46
C LEU A 81 -8.61 7.12 4.86
N ASN A 82 -7.99 6.23 5.64
CA ASN A 82 -6.61 6.34 6.12
C ASN A 82 -5.67 5.41 5.36
N VAL A 83 -6.16 4.25 4.91
CA VAL A 83 -5.36 3.22 4.25
C VAL A 83 -5.98 2.85 2.90
N LEU A 84 -5.21 2.99 1.84
CA LEU A 84 -5.58 2.59 0.49
C LEU A 84 -4.57 1.59 -0.07
N GLU A 85 -5.04 0.38 -0.37
CA GLU A 85 -4.23 -0.69 -0.95
C GLU A 85 -4.70 -1.01 -2.37
N LEU A 86 -3.76 -0.88 -3.31
CA LEU A 86 -3.92 -1.01 -4.76
C LEU A 86 -2.83 -1.89 -5.36
N THR A 87 -2.25 -2.79 -4.58
CA THR A 87 -1.14 -3.64 -4.98
C THR A 87 -1.54 -4.60 -6.10
N ASP A 88 -0.61 -4.86 -7.03
CA ASP A 88 -0.78 -5.79 -8.16
C ASP A 88 -1.99 -5.47 -9.06
N ASN A 89 -2.04 -4.22 -9.54
CA ASN A 89 -3.08 -3.75 -10.46
C ASN A 89 -2.48 -3.27 -11.79
N HIS A 90 -3.28 -2.56 -12.60
CA HIS A 90 -2.91 -2.10 -13.93
C HIS A 90 -2.90 -0.56 -14.03
N LEU A 91 -2.64 0.12 -12.92
CA LEU A 91 -2.52 1.58 -12.85
C LEU A 91 -1.19 2.02 -13.47
N SER A 92 -1.21 3.09 -14.26
CA SER A 92 -0.01 3.48 -15.04
C SER A 92 0.15 4.98 -15.31
N THR A 93 -0.83 5.81 -14.94
CA THR A 93 -0.88 7.22 -15.34
C THR A 93 -0.89 8.15 -14.14
N VAL A 94 -0.26 9.32 -14.29
CA VAL A 94 -0.28 10.38 -13.29
C VAL A 94 -1.69 10.85 -12.92
N ASP A 95 -2.66 10.71 -13.84
CA ASP A 95 -4.06 11.10 -13.58
C ASP A 95 -4.69 10.24 -12.47
N VAL A 96 -4.29 8.96 -12.35
CA VAL A 96 -4.69 8.12 -11.21
C VAL A 96 -4.15 8.68 -9.90
N LEU A 97 -2.90 9.14 -9.88
CA LEU A 97 -2.29 9.71 -8.67
C LEU A 97 -2.97 11.03 -8.26
N LYS A 98 -3.27 11.90 -9.22
CA LYS A 98 -4.06 13.13 -8.97
C LYS A 98 -5.45 12.80 -8.44
N TYR A 99 -6.09 11.79 -9.02
CA TYR A 99 -7.40 11.32 -8.55
C TYR A 99 -7.35 10.89 -7.08
N ILE A 100 -6.30 10.17 -6.66
CA ILE A 100 -6.09 9.78 -5.26
C ILE A 100 -5.99 11.02 -4.38
N VAL A 101 -5.19 12.02 -4.77
CA VAL A 101 -5.02 13.28 -4.02
C VAL A 101 -6.36 14.00 -3.81
N GLU A 102 -7.20 14.07 -4.85
CA GLU A 102 -8.50 14.76 -4.79
C GLU A 102 -9.56 13.97 -3.99
N THR A 103 -9.53 12.64 -4.10
CA THR A 103 -10.60 11.75 -3.59
C THR A 103 -10.37 11.31 -2.15
N PHE A 104 -9.11 11.16 -1.74
CA PHE A 104 -8.71 10.63 -0.44
C PHE A 104 -7.71 11.57 0.25
N PRO A 105 -8.13 12.78 0.65
CA PRO A 105 -7.21 13.83 1.12
C PRO A 105 -6.51 13.50 2.45
N ASN A 106 -7.04 12.56 3.24
CA ASN A 106 -6.56 12.24 4.58
C ASN A 106 -5.79 10.92 4.67
N ILE A 107 -5.43 10.30 3.53
CA ILE A 107 -4.74 9.01 3.56
C ILE A 107 -3.38 9.13 4.26
N LYS A 108 -3.09 8.15 5.11
CA LYS A 108 -1.81 7.97 5.80
C LYS A 108 -0.93 6.92 5.13
N THR A 109 -1.56 5.88 4.59
CA THR A 109 -0.87 4.75 3.95
C THR A 109 -1.42 4.52 2.55
N LEU A 110 -0.51 4.55 1.56
CA LEU A 110 -0.80 4.20 0.18
C LEU A 110 0.10 3.06 -0.28
N GLU A 111 -0.48 1.89 -0.54
CA GLU A 111 0.22 0.74 -1.11
C GLU A 111 -0.18 0.62 -2.59
N ILE A 112 0.73 0.94 -3.50
CA ILE A 112 0.51 0.93 -4.96
C ILE A 112 1.61 0.18 -5.71
N GLY A 113 2.27 -0.76 -5.02
CA GLY A 113 3.25 -1.66 -5.62
C GLY A 113 2.65 -2.58 -6.69
N GLY A 114 3.49 -3.15 -7.54
CA GLY A 114 3.05 -4.10 -8.58
C GLY A 114 2.14 -3.47 -9.65
N ASN A 115 2.26 -2.16 -9.87
CA ASN A 115 1.55 -1.45 -10.93
C ASN A 115 2.49 -1.17 -12.12
N HIS A 116 2.05 -0.34 -13.07
CA HIS A 116 2.73 -0.12 -14.35
C HIS A 116 3.26 1.32 -14.51
N PHE A 117 3.56 1.99 -13.40
CA PHE A 117 4.14 3.34 -13.43
C PHE A 117 5.58 3.30 -13.93
N LYS A 118 5.88 4.10 -14.98
CA LYS A 118 7.22 4.14 -15.60
C LYS A 118 8.03 5.38 -15.23
N ASN A 119 7.35 6.46 -14.81
CA ASN A 119 8.00 7.72 -14.50
C ASN A 119 7.85 8.04 -13.02
N ILE A 120 8.95 7.98 -12.28
CA ILE A 120 8.97 8.29 -10.86
C ILE A 120 8.51 9.73 -10.57
N LYS A 121 8.75 10.69 -11.48
CA LYS A 121 8.36 12.09 -11.28
C LYS A 121 6.85 12.30 -11.24
N ASP A 122 6.07 11.36 -11.76
CA ASP A 122 4.62 11.43 -11.68
C ASP A 122 4.14 11.36 -10.22
N PHE A 123 4.93 10.76 -9.32
CA PHE A 123 4.63 10.67 -7.88
C PHE A 123 4.82 11.99 -7.13
N GLU A 124 5.42 13.02 -7.74
CA GLU A 124 5.57 14.34 -7.09
C GLU A 124 4.20 14.95 -6.72
N VAL A 125 3.13 14.59 -7.44
CA VAL A 125 1.77 15.07 -7.12
C VAL A 125 1.28 14.62 -5.73
N LEU A 126 1.84 13.54 -5.18
CA LEU A 126 1.47 13.05 -3.85
C LEU A 126 1.94 13.96 -2.72
N LYS A 127 2.80 14.96 -2.99
CA LYS A 127 3.23 15.95 -1.97
C LYS A 127 2.07 16.79 -1.40
N ASP A 128 0.94 16.80 -2.09
CA ASP A 128 -0.27 17.50 -1.65
C ASP A 128 -1.02 16.72 -0.56
N LEU A 129 -0.75 15.42 -0.39
CA LEU A 129 -1.28 14.58 0.69
C LEU A 129 -0.45 14.78 1.96
N LYS A 130 -0.88 15.71 2.81
CA LYS A 130 -0.15 16.11 4.02
C LYS A 130 -0.13 15.07 5.13
N SER A 131 -1.07 14.14 5.11
CA SER A 131 -1.16 13.05 6.08
C SER A 131 -0.41 11.80 5.66
N LEU A 132 0.09 11.72 4.42
CA LEU A 132 0.70 10.51 3.87
C LEU A 132 2.06 10.26 4.53
N SER A 133 2.14 9.27 5.41
CA SER A 133 3.36 8.85 6.10
C SER A 133 4.03 7.63 5.47
N ARG A 134 3.25 6.73 4.84
CA ARG A 134 3.73 5.46 4.30
C ARG A 134 3.34 5.25 2.84
N LEU A 135 4.32 4.93 2.01
CA LEU A 135 4.14 4.71 0.57
C LEU A 135 4.84 3.41 0.13
N GLY A 136 4.08 2.47 -0.42
CA GLY A 136 4.62 1.29 -1.10
C GLY A 136 4.50 1.42 -2.62
N VAL A 137 5.62 1.32 -3.33
CA VAL A 137 5.70 1.46 -4.79
C VAL A 137 6.58 0.42 -5.47
N GLN A 138 7.13 -0.53 -4.71
CA GLN A 138 7.88 -1.67 -5.21
C GLN A 138 7.20 -2.37 -6.38
N PHE A 139 8.00 -2.99 -7.26
CA PHE A 139 7.51 -3.70 -8.45
C PHE A 139 6.77 -2.83 -9.49
N ASN A 140 6.88 -1.50 -9.41
CA ASN A 140 6.61 -0.64 -10.56
C ASN A 140 7.84 -0.57 -11.48
N PRO A 141 7.67 -0.41 -12.81
CA PRO A 141 8.79 -0.31 -13.75
C PRO A 141 9.87 0.73 -13.40
N PHE A 142 9.52 1.84 -12.75
CA PHE A 142 10.54 2.83 -12.32
C PHE A 142 11.39 2.32 -11.13
N ALA A 143 10.91 1.33 -10.37
CA ALA A 143 11.57 0.81 -9.19
C ALA A 143 12.75 -0.13 -9.50
N ASP A 144 13.00 -0.41 -10.79
CA ASP A 144 14.22 -1.10 -11.25
C ASP A 144 15.49 -0.28 -10.97
N ASP A 145 15.37 1.06 -10.80
CA ASP A 145 16.49 1.91 -10.39
C ASP A 145 16.69 1.82 -8.87
N PRO A 146 17.81 1.30 -8.34
CA PRO A 146 18.03 1.18 -6.90
C PRO A 146 17.94 2.51 -6.12
N ASN A 147 18.05 3.66 -6.78
CA ASN A 147 17.96 4.97 -6.14
C ASN A 147 16.54 5.53 -6.04
N TYR A 148 15.51 4.83 -6.56
CA TYR A 148 14.14 5.35 -6.63
C TYR A 148 13.62 5.85 -5.27
N ARG A 149 13.93 5.15 -4.17
CA ARG A 149 13.51 5.54 -2.81
C ARG A 149 14.07 6.90 -2.42
N LYS A 150 15.35 7.14 -2.69
CA LYS A 150 16.03 8.40 -2.37
C LYS A 150 15.43 9.58 -3.15
N GLU A 151 15.08 9.34 -4.41
CA GLU A 151 14.38 10.33 -5.22
C GLU A 151 12.97 10.63 -4.69
N LEU A 152 12.20 9.61 -4.32
CA LEU A 152 10.87 9.80 -3.73
C LEU A 152 10.91 10.56 -2.40
N PHE A 153 11.85 10.25 -1.50
CA PHE A 153 12.08 11.02 -0.27
C PHE A 153 12.48 12.49 -0.55
N THR A 154 12.94 12.81 -1.75
CA THR A 154 13.24 14.19 -2.17
C THR A 154 11.98 14.89 -2.69
N PHE A 155 11.10 14.18 -3.39
CA PHE A 155 9.83 14.74 -3.92
C PHE A 155 8.76 14.89 -2.84
N LEU A 156 8.76 13.98 -1.87
CA LEU A 156 7.75 13.87 -0.82
C LEU A 156 8.42 14.17 0.53
N PRO A 157 8.42 15.44 0.99
CA PRO A 157 9.12 15.81 2.22
C PRO A 157 8.45 15.26 3.48
N ASP A 158 7.13 15.04 3.44
CA ASP A 158 6.32 14.62 4.58
C ASP A 158 6.27 13.08 4.76
N ILE A 159 6.78 12.31 3.77
CA ILE A 159 6.79 10.84 3.81
C ILE A 159 7.82 10.33 4.83
N LYS A 160 7.42 9.38 5.67
CA LYS A 160 8.29 8.76 6.68
C LYS A 160 8.88 7.44 6.17
N ILE A 161 8.07 6.63 5.49
CA ILE A 161 8.40 5.25 5.12
C ILE A 161 8.09 5.01 3.64
N ILE A 162 9.07 4.46 2.90
CA ILE A 162 8.92 4.01 1.52
C ILE A 162 9.33 2.54 1.40
N ASP A 163 8.42 1.67 0.96
CA ASP A 163 8.64 0.22 0.80
C ASP A 163 9.27 -0.44 2.03
N CYS A 164 8.76 -0.11 3.22
CA CYS A 164 9.25 -0.53 4.52
C CYS A 164 10.62 0.02 4.94
N TYR A 165 11.17 1.04 4.28
CA TYR A 165 12.42 1.70 4.70
C TYR A 165 12.17 3.17 5.04
N ASN A 166 12.83 3.68 6.08
CA ASN A 166 12.85 5.11 6.37
C ASN A 166 13.91 5.85 5.52
N LYS A 167 14.04 7.17 5.72
CA LYS A 167 14.96 8.03 4.97
C LYS A 167 16.44 7.68 5.22
N GLU A 168 16.74 7.08 6.37
CA GLU A 168 18.04 6.60 6.79
C GLU A 168 18.38 5.21 6.20
N GLY A 169 17.41 4.55 5.56
CA GLY A 169 17.56 3.21 4.98
C GLY A 169 17.42 2.07 5.99
N VAL A 170 16.86 2.34 7.17
CA VAL A 170 16.52 1.32 8.18
C VAL A 170 15.16 0.71 7.82
N GLU A 171 15.09 -0.62 7.87
CA GLU A 171 13.86 -1.36 7.65
C GLU A 171 12.92 -1.20 8.86
N VAL A 172 11.67 -0.82 8.59
CA VAL A 172 10.60 -0.62 9.57
C VAL A 172 9.58 -1.73 9.39
N LEU A 173 9.75 -2.80 10.18
CA LEU A 173 8.94 -4.00 10.19
C LEU A 173 7.79 -3.89 11.21
N SER A 174 6.77 -3.08 10.94
CA SER A 174 5.37 -3.29 11.41
C SER A 174 4.57 -1.98 11.39
N SER A 175 3.27 -2.15 11.17
CA SER A 175 2.17 -1.24 11.49
C SER A 175 2.01 -0.86 12.98
N ASP A 176 2.91 -1.30 13.87
CA ASP A 176 2.79 -1.15 15.34
C ASP A 176 3.61 0.01 15.94
N GLU A 177 4.41 0.74 15.17
CA GLU A 177 5.17 1.91 15.67
C GLU A 177 4.51 3.25 15.32
N GLU A 178 3.23 3.26 14.96
CA GLU A 178 2.38 4.46 15.01
C GLU A 178 1.37 4.36 16.17
N GLU A 179 1.85 4.03 17.38
CA GLU A 179 1.31 4.76 18.53
C GLU A 179 1.88 6.17 18.41
N ASP A 180 1.07 7.08 17.88
CA ASP A 180 1.26 8.51 18.05
C ASP A 180 1.35 8.79 19.57
N GLU A 181 2.54 8.72 20.15
CA GLU A 181 2.87 9.38 21.42
C GLU A 181 2.92 10.90 21.15
N GLU A 182 1.79 11.48 20.75
CA GLU A 182 1.53 12.89 21.02
C GLU A 182 1.17 12.96 22.51
N TYR A 183 2.20 12.95 23.38
CA TYR A 183 2.04 13.41 24.75
C TYR A 183 1.63 14.89 24.68
N GLU A 184 0.34 15.16 24.57
CA GLU A 184 -0.23 16.32 25.25
C GLU A 184 0.21 16.15 26.71
N GLU A 185 1.15 17.00 27.13
CA GLU A 185 1.78 16.98 28.45
C GLU A 185 0.69 17.18 29.50
N ASP A 186 0.01 16.09 29.89
CA ASP A 186 -1.01 16.09 30.90
C ASP A 186 -0.32 16.27 32.25
N ASN A 187 -0.13 17.53 32.63
CA ASN A 187 0.41 17.96 33.92
C ASN A 187 -0.47 17.52 35.12
N THR A 188 -1.50 16.69 34.94
CA THR A 188 -2.25 16.05 36.03
C THR A 188 -1.34 15.23 36.95
N LEU A 189 -0.38 14.48 36.41
CA LEU A 189 0.53 13.68 37.23
C LEU A 189 1.44 14.56 38.09
N LYS A 190 1.98 15.65 37.52
CA LYS A 190 2.84 16.60 38.23
C LYS A 190 2.11 17.33 39.35
N ASN A 191 0.85 17.72 39.10
CA ASN A 191 -0.01 18.34 40.12
C ASN A 191 -0.43 17.36 41.23
N PHE A 192 -0.46 16.05 40.96
CA PHE A 192 -0.76 15.03 41.97
C PHE A 192 0.42 14.85 42.94
N TYR A 193 1.65 14.79 42.43
CA TYR A 193 2.84 14.64 43.27
C TYR A 193 3.20 15.91 44.05
N GLU A 194 2.93 17.11 43.51
CA GLU A 194 3.16 18.38 44.24
C GLU A 194 2.08 18.69 45.30
N ALA A 195 0.92 18.04 45.27
CA ALA A 195 -0.15 18.25 46.24
C ALA A 195 0.04 17.47 47.55
N ASP A 196 0.74 16.32 47.50
CA ASP A 196 0.93 15.43 48.65
C ASP A 196 2.28 15.60 49.37
N PHE A 197 3.25 16.29 48.77
CA PHE A 197 4.45 16.75 49.49
C PHE A 197 4.21 18.15 50.08
N LYS A 198 3.35 18.21 51.10
CA LYS A 198 3.47 19.29 52.09
C LYS A 198 4.70 19.00 52.96
N GLU A 199 5.59 19.97 53.01
CA GLU A 199 6.73 20.09 53.92
C GLU A 199 6.30 19.84 55.38
N GLU A 200 6.37 18.61 55.85
CA GLU A 200 6.39 18.24 57.27
C GLU A 200 7.29 17.01 57.41
N ASP A 201 8.60 17.25 57.53
CA ASP A 201 9.36 16.92 58.73
C ASP A 201 10.86 16.97 58.39
N GLU A 202 11.49 18.04 58.88
CA GLU A 202 12.88 18.02 59.30
C GLU A 202 12.99 16.96 60.40
N GLU A 203 13.88 15.98 60.26
CA GLU A 203 14.90 15.58 61.25
C GLU A 203 15.45 14.17 60.97
N GLU A 204 16.74 14.02 61.31
CA GLU A 204 17.55 12.81 61.47
C GLU A 204 18.30 12.24 60.24
N ASP A 205 19.50 12.81 60.08
CA ASP A 205 20.70 12.24 59.49
C ASP A 205 20.97 10.80 59.99
N GLU A 206 21.08 9.83 59.06
CA GLU A 206 21.98 8.70 59.24
C GLU A 206 22.79 8.44 57.96
N GLU A 207 24.08 8.75 58.06
CA GLU A 207 25.13 8.53 57.06
C GLU A 207 25.30 7.01 56.83
N PHE A 208 24.76 6.48 55.72
CA PHE A 208 24.99 5.08 55.34
C PHE A 208 26.37 4.95 54.70
N VAL A 209 27.31 4.35 55.44
CA VAL A 209 28.67 4.04 54.98
C VAL A 209 28.69 2.60 54.45
N PRO A 210 28.91 2.35 53.15
CA PRO A 210 29.12 0.99 52.67
C PRO A 210 30.47 0.47 53.17
N ASN A 211 30.41 -0.63 53.91
CA ASN A 211 31.56 -1.31 54.51
C ASN A 211 32.31 -2.12 53.44
N ASP A 212 33.52 -1.68 53.10
CA ASP A 212 34.55 -2.47 52.42
C ASP A 212 35.12 -3.51 53.40
N ASN A 213 34.96 -4.79 53.08
CA ASN A 213 35.87 -5.91 53.39
C ASN A 213 35.24 -7.18 52.79
N GLU A 214 35.78 -7.65 51.66
CA GLU A 214 36.75 -8.76 51.58
C GLU A 214 36.13 -10.10 52.01
N ASP A 215 35.86 -10.98 51.04
CA ASP A 215 36.78 -12.10 50.82
C ASP A 215 36.47 -12.86 49.53
N GLU A 216 37.57 -13.33 48.94
CA GLU A 216 37.74 -14.05 47.69
C GLU A 216 37.15 -15.47 47.77
N GLU A 217 36.62 -15.99 46.66
CA GLU A 217 36.80 -17.41 46.31
C GLU A 217 36.63 -17.61 44.80
N ASP A 218 37.79 -17.84 44.19
CA ASP A 218 38.17 -18.64 43.02
C ASP A 218 37.09 -19.58 42.45
N ASP A 219 36.96 -19.61 41.12
CA ASP A 219 36.60 -20.82 40.36
C ASP A 219 36.84 -20.57 38.85
N GLU A 220 38.09 -20.87 38.42
CA GLU A 220 38.42 -21.20 37.03
C GLU A 220 37.69 -22.48 36.61
N LEU A 221 36.83 -22.43 35.58
CA LEU A 221 36.37 -23.63 34.88
C LEU A 221 36.25 -23.43 33.36
N ASP A 222 37.35 -23.82 32.72
CA ASP A 222 37.55 -24.59 31.47
C ASP A 222 36.57 -24.46 30.29
N ASP A 223 37.16 -24.03 29.18
CA ASP A 223 36.77 -24.28 27.79
C ASP A 223 36.88 -25.78 27.47
N ASP A 224 35.78 -26.43 27.09
CA ASP A 224 35.77 -27.55 26.12
C ASP A 224 34.36 -28.13 25.98
N LEU A 225 33.67 -27.82 24.87
CA LEU A 225 32.65 -28.73 24.29
C LEU A 225 32.58 -28.54 22.76
N GLU A 226 33.49 -29.26 22.13
CA GLU A 226 33.35 -30.14 20.95
C GLU A 226 32.38 -29.78 19.81
N ASP A 227 33.00 -29.65 18.64
CA ASP A 227 32.43 -29.74 17.29
C ASP A 227 31.61 -31.03 17.08
N GLU A 228 30.34 -30.90 16.72
CA GLU A 228 29.60 -32.00 16.08
C GLU A 228 29.78 -31.92 14.54
N GLU A 229 30.76 -32.67 14.03
CA GLU A 229 30.76 -33.17 12.66
C GLU A 229 29.63 -34.21 12.51
N LEU A 230 28.67 -33.94 11.63
CA LEU A 230 27.79 -34.95 11.06
C LEU A 230 28.06 -35.03 9.56
N ASP A 231 28.81 -36.06 9.17
CA ASP A 231 29.06 -36.42 7.78
C ASP A 231 28.41 -37.77 7.43
N ASP A 232 27.88 -37.81 6.21
CA ASP A 232 27.60 -38.97 5.35
C ASP A 232 26.47 -39.96 5.70
N LEU A 233 25.37 -39.89 4.92
CA LEU A 233 24.77 -41.08 4.28
C LEU A 233 23.93 -40.68 3.05
N GLY A 234 24.35 -41.11 1.86
CA GLY A 234 23.41 -41.44 0.78
C GLY A 234 23.74 -40.96 -0.64
N LYS A 235 24.79 -41.51 -1.25
CA LYS A 235 24.91 -41.58 -2.72
C LYS A 235 23.94 -42.64 -3.26
N GLU A 236 22.94 -42.24 -4.04
CA GLU A 236 22.31 -43.11 -5.05
C GLU A 236 22.00 -42.29 -6.32
N ASP A 237 22.77 -42.63 -7.36
CA ASP A 237 22.37 -42.81 -8.75
C ASP A 237 21.80 -41.64 -9.58
N LEU A 238 22.75 -40.98 -10.26
CA LEU A 238 22.57 -40.30 -11.54
C LEU A 238 22.39 -41.34 -12.66
N ASP A 239 21.15 -41.66 -13.02
CA ASP A 239 20.86 -42.35 -14.27
C ASP A 239 20.73 -41.35 -15.43
N LYS A 240 21.51 -41.64 -16.47
CA LYS A 240 21.60 -40.97 -17.76
C LYS A 240 20.81 -41.78 -18.79
N GLU A 241 19.64 -41.31 -19.20
CA GLU A 241 18.92 -41.68 -20.43
C GLU A 241 17.94 -40.51 -20.68
N ASP A 242 17.76 -39.82 -21.81
CA ASP A 242 18.30 -39.90 -23.16
C ASP A 242 18.23 -38.50 -23.80
N LEU A 243 19.30 -38.13 -24.49
CA LEU A 243 19.35 -37.04 -25.45
C LEU A 243 18.90 -37.60 -26.81
N ASP A 244 17.64 -37.42 -27.18
CA ASP A 244 17.21 -37.58 -28.58
C ASP A 244 17.07 -36.22 -29.25
N VAL A 245 18.18 -35.86 -29.90
CA VAL A 245 18.27 -34.88 -30.97
C VAL A 245 17.84 -35.58 -32.26
N GLU A 246 16.60 -35.35 -32.69
CA GLU A 246 16.23 -35.58 -34.09
C GLU A 246 16.52 -34.32 -34.92
N THR A 247 17.62 -34.39 -35.66
CA THR A 247 17.88 -33.56 -36.84
C THR A 247 17.34 -34.23 -38.10
N LYS A 248 16.92 -33.40 -39.07
CA LYS A 248 16.66 -33.65 -40.52
C LYS A 248 15.21 -34.01 -40.86
N ASP A 249 14.53 -33.44 -41.87
CA ASP A 249 14.87 -32.62 -43.04
C ASP A 249 13.68 -31.66 -43.30
N THR A 250 13.80 -30.49 -43.92
CA THR A 250 13.86 -30.33 -45.38
C THR A 250 13.90 -28.84 -45.75
N GLU A 251 14.54 -28.57 -46.88
CA GLU A 251 14.76 -27.28 -47.53
C GLU A 251 13.47 -26.64 -48.10
N ASP A 252 13.52 -25.29 -48.18
CA ASP A 252 12.82 -24.27 -49.01
C ASP A 252 12.11 -24.77 -50.32
N PRO A 253 11.17 -24.04 -51.00
CA PRO A 253 11.14 -22.57 -51.11
C PRO A 253 9.79 -21.83 -51.38
N GLN A 254 9.93 -20.49 -51.49
CA GLN A 254 9.10 -19.48 -52.23
C GLN A 254 8.12 -18.65 -51.38
N LYS A 255 8.36 -17.34 -51.19
CA LYS A 255 8.05 -16.20 -52.11
C LYS A 255 6.62 -16.20 -52.65
N GLU A 256 5.80 -15.26 -52.16
CA GLU A 256 4.87 -14.40 -52.94
C GLU A 256 4.28 -13.35 -51.97
N GLU A 257 4.75 -12.10 -52.01
CA GLU A 257 4.05 -10.98 -52.64
C GLU A 257 2.51 -11.09 -52.66
N LYS A 258 1.83 -10.22 -51.89
CA LYS A 258 0.74 -9.40 -52.42
C LYS A 258 0.48 -8.18 -51.56
N THR A 259 0.97 -7.07 -52.10
CA THR A 259 0.52 -5.72 -51.84
C THR A 259 -0.96 -5.59 -52.24
N ASN A 260 -1.80 -5.06 -51.35
CA ASN A 260 -3.11 -4.53 -51.73
C ASN A 260 -3.10 -3.01 -51.52
N LYS A 261 -2.85 -2.31 -52.64
CA LYS A 261 -3.12 -0.88 -52.81
C LYS A 261 -4.60 -0.66 -53.13
N ARG A 262 -5.07 0.50 -52.67
CA ARG A 262 -6.13 1.36 -53.26
C ARG A 262 -7.59 1.01 -52.96
N LYS A 263 -8.28 1.94 -52.29
CA LYS A 263 -9.03 3.02 -52.96
C LYS A 263 -9.41 4.12 -51.97
N GLN A 264 -8.75 5.28 -52.09
CA GLN A 264 -9.34 6.57 -51.75
C GLN A 264 -10.03 7.08 -53.01
N SER A 265 -11.31 7.41 -52.90
CA SER A 265 -12.05 8.17 -53.91
C SER A 265 -12.81 9.28 -53.20
N ALA A 266 -12.38 10.50 -53.55
CA ALA A 266 -13.07 11.77 -53.58
C ALA A 266 -14.50 11.83 -53.00
N VAL A 267 -14.67 12.71 -52.00
CA VAL A 267 -15.96 13.33 -51.69
C VAL A 267 -15.99 14.67 -52.44
N GLU A 268 -16.76 14.71 -53.52
CA GLU A 268 -17.24 15.95 -54.12
C GLU A 268 -18.22 16.61 -53.15
N THR A 269 -17.98 17.89 -52.89
CA THR A 269 -18.88 18.77 -52.14
C THR A 269 -19.63 19.64 -53.13
N THR A 270 -20.93 19.42 -53.23
CA THR A 270 -21.89 20.37 -53.78
C THR A 270 -23.13 20.29 -52.90
N ASP A 271 -23.40 21.35 -52.15
CA ASP A 271 -24.67 22.06 -52.28
C ASP A 271 -24.63 23.37 -51.49
N GLU A 272 -24.85 24.45 -52.23
CA GLU A 272 -25.24 25.75 -51.74
C GLU A 272 -26.58 25.67 -51.01
N THR A 273 -26.75 26.44 -49.93
CA THR A 273 -27.83 27.42 -49.78
C THR A 273 -27.66 28.22 -48.49
N ASP A 274 -27.04 29.39 -48.64
CA ASP A 274 -27.59 30.70 -48.31
C ASP A 274 -28.61 30.84 -47.16
N ALA A 275 -28.22 31.53 -46.07
CA ALA A 275 -29.08 32.52 -45.40
C ALA A 275 -28.32 33.35 -44.33
N LYS A 276 -28.15 34.64 -44.66
CA LYS A 276 -28.34 35.83 -43.79
C LYS A 276 -27.56 35.94 -42.47
N LYS A 277 -26.66 36.94 -42.41
CA LYS A 277 -26.75 38.12 -41.51
C LYS A 277 -25.56 39.06 -41.78
N THR A 278 -25.80 40.23 -42.37
CA THR A 278 -25.95 41.53 -41.67
C THR A 278 -24.62 42.14 -41.20
N LYS A 279 -24.15 43.13 -41.99
CA LYS A 279 -23.69 44.48 -41.59
C LYS A 279 -22.49 44.57 -40.62
N ILE A 280 -21.44 45.28 -41.03
CA ILE A 280 -20.91 46.51 -40.41
C ILE A 280 -19.78 47.07 -41.30
N GLU A 281 -19.93 48.38 -41.58
CA GLU A 281 -19.01 49.41 -42.10
C GLU A 281 -18.05 49.11 -43.27
#